data_AF-A0A482Y3U1-F1
#
_entry.id   AF-A0A482Y3U1-F1
#
_cell.length_a   1.000
_cell.length_b   1.000
_cell.length_c   1.000
_cell.angle_alpha   90.00
_cell.angle_beta   90.00
_cell.angle_gamma   90.00
#
_symmetry.space_group_name_H-M   'P 1'
#
loop_
_entity.id
_entity.type
_entity.pdbx_description
1 polymer ?
#
loop_
_entity_poly.entity_id
_entity_poly.type
_entity_poly.pdbx_seq_one_letter_code
_entity_poly.pdbx_strand_id
1 'polypeptide(L)' 'MDDVLELVDLVADSELEGVFVWLLRLVGLVAVVAGLGLWLLTDMGILVLPLVLIVGGIALLVVPSVLLSIAELFG' A
#
# COMPACT_ATOMS: atom_id res chain seq x y z
N MET A 1 -14.04 -13.52 -26.24
CA MET A 1 -12.70 -12.89 -26.39
C MET A 1 -12.78 -11.37 -26.35
N ASP A 2 -13.98 -10.80 -26.50
CA ASP A 2 -14.24 -9.35 -26.42
C ASP A 2 -14.30 -8.85 -24.96
N ASP A 3 -14.96 -9.60 -24.07
CA ASP A 3 -15.24 -9.19 -22.68
C ASP A 3 -13.98 -8.97 -21.82
N VAL A 4 -12.88 -9.66 -22.12
CA VAL A 4 -11.62 -9.50 -21.37
C VAL A 4 -10.89 -8.22 -21.77
N LEU A 5 -10.95 -7.85 -23.05
CA LEU A 5 -10.36 -6.61 -23.54
C LEU A 5 -11.16 -5.40 -23.06
N GLU A 6 -12.49 -5.51 -23.02
CA GLU A 6 -13.37 -4.47 -22.49
C GLU A 6 -13.17 -4.24 -20.98
N LEU A 7 -12.89 -5.29 -20.20
CA LEU A 7 -12.49 -5.15 -18.79
C LEU A 7 -11.10 -4.54 -18.60
N VAL A 8 -10.17 -4.81 -19.51
CA VAL A 8 -8.82 -4.22 -19.49
C VAL A 8 -8.90 -2.73 -19.82
N ASP A 9 -9.67 -2.35 -20.84
CA ASP A 9 -9.90 -0.95 -21.18
C ASP A 9 -10.62 -0.22 -20.03
N LEU A 10 -11.60 -0.86 -19.37
CA LEU A 10 -12.24 -0.28 -18.18
C LEU A 10 -11.27 -0.10 -17.00
N VAL A 11 -10.33 -1.02 -16.79
CA VAL A 11 -9.28 -0.87 -15.76
C VAL A 11 -8.27 0.21 -16.13
N ALA A 12 -7.92 0.30 -17.41
CA ALA A 12 -7.00 1.30 -17.94
C ALA A 12 -7.58 2.72 -17.91
N ASP A 13 -8.89 2.88 -18.13
CA ASP A 13 -9.59 4.17 -18.09
C ASP A 13 -10.10 4.57 -16.70
N SER A 14 -9.96 3.72 -15.68
CA SER A 14 -10.61 3.96 -14.38
C SER A 14 -9.68 4.57 -13.32
N GLU A 15 -10.29 5.41 -12.48
CA GLU A 15 -9.83 5.85 -11.15
C GLU A 15 -9.37 4.69 -10.23
N LEU A 16 -9.54 3.43 -10.65
CA LEU A 16 -9.05 2.21 -10.02
C LEU A 16 -7.57 2.27 -9.62
N GLU A 17 -6.71 2.94 -10.40
CA GLU A 17 -5.31 3.12 -10.01
C GLU A 17 -5.19 3.94 -8.70
N GLY A 18 -5.95 5.03 -8.60
CA GLY A 18 -6.06 5.84 -7.38
C GLY A 18 -6.71 5.09 -6.22
N VAL A 19 -7.75 4.29 -6.49
CA VAL A 19 -8.41 3.44 -5.48
C VAL A 19 -7.45 2.36 -4.97
N PHE A 20 -6.67 1.75 -5.84
CA PHE A 20 -5.68 0.73 -5.48
C PHE A 20 -4.58 1.31 -4.59
N VAL A 21 -4.02 2.47 -4.96
CA VAL A 21 -3.06 3.19 -4.11
C VAL A 21 -3.69 3.54 -2.76
N TRP A 22 -4.95 3.98 -2.74
CA TRP A 22 -5.66 4.28 -1.50
C TRP A 22 -5.81 3.05 -0.60
N LEU A 23 -6.17 1.89 -1.16
CA LEU A 23 -6.27 0.62 -0.42
C LEU A 23 -4.92 0.20 0.16
N LEU A 24 -3.84 0.29 -0.63
CA LEU A 24 -2.48 0.00 -0.14
C LEU A 24 -2.10 0.93 1.03
N ARG A 25 -2.45 2.21 0.95
CA ARG A 25 -2.21 3.17 2.04
C ARG A 25 -3.01 2.83 3.28
N LEU A 26 -4.26 2.39 3.14
CA LEU A 26 -5.07 1.95 4.28
C LEU A 26 -4.44 0.73 4.97
N VAL A 27 -3.99 -0.26 4.19
CA VAL A 27 -3.26 -1.43 4.72
C VAL A 27 -1.96 -1.01 5.41
N GLY A 28 -1.20 -0.09 4.80
CA GLY A 28 0.02 0.45 5.37
C GLY A 28 -0.21 1.17 6.70
N LEU A 29 -1.27 1.99 6.79
CA LEU A 29 -1.67 2.67 8.02
C LEU A 29 -2.02 1.67 9.13
N VAL A 30 -2.82 0.65 8.81
CA VAL A 30 -3.18 -0.41 9.75
C VAL A 30 -1.92 -1.16 10.22
N ALA A 31 -0.98 -1.45 9.32
CA ALA A 31 0.29 -2.09 9.66
C ALA A 31 1.14 -1.23 10.62
N VAL A 32 1.26 0.07 10.38
CA VAL A 32 1.99 0.98 11.28
C VAL A 32 1.33 1.01 12.67
N VAL A 33 0.02 1.17 12.73
CA VAL A 33 -0.72 1.20 14.02
C VAL A 33 -0.57 -0.14 14.75
N ALA A 34 -0.67 -1.26 14.04
CA ALA A 34 -0.49 -2.59 14.62
C ALA A 34 0.95 -2.79 15.12
N GLY A 35 1.96 -2.36 14.36
CA GLY A 35 3.35 -2.43 14.77
C GLY A 35 3.63 -1.59 16.01
N LEU A 36 3.12 -0.35 16.07
CA LEU A 36 3.21 0.49 17.26
C LEU A 36 2.48 -0.13 18.46
N GLY A 37 1.29 -0.68 18.24
CA GLY A 37 0.52 -1.38 19.27
C GLY A 37 1.27 -2.59 19.82
N LEU A 38 1.86 -3.41 18.96
CA LEU A 38 2.69 -4.54 19.40
C LEU A 38 3.92 -4.06 20.16
N TRP A 39 4.62 -3.04 19.67
CA TRP A 39 5.81 -2.52 20.34
C TRP A 39 5.52 -1.96 21.75
N LEU A 40 4.37 -1.30 21.93
CA LEU A 40 4.01 -0.66 23.20
C LEU A 40 3.27 -1.57 24.18
N LEU A 41 2.50 -2.54 23.68
CA LEU A 41 1.58 -3.35 24.49
C LEU A 41 2.05 -4.80 24.67
N THR A 42 3.14 -5.21 24.03
CA THR A 42 3.71 -6.56 24.17
C THR A 42 5.13 -6.53 24.72
N ASP A 43 5.57 -7.69 25.17
CA ASP A 43 6.87 -7.85 25.83
C ASP A 43 8.03 -7.55 24.86
N MET A 44 9.12 -6.95 25.37
CA MET A 44 10.25 -6.49 24.55
C MET A 44 11.05 -7.63 23.88
N GLY A 45 10.65 -8.89 24.05
CA GLY A 45 11.19 -10.03 23.31
C GLY A 45 10.81 -10.05 21.82
N ILE A 46 9.78 -9.32 21.40
CA ILE A 46 9.27 -9.32 20.02
C ILE A 46 9.52 -7.95 19.37
N LEU A 47 10.77 -7.65 18.97
CA LEU A 47 11.10 -6.36 18.34
C LEU A 47 11.07 -6.39 16.81
N VAL A 48 11.41 -7.54 16.21
CA VAL A 48 11.54 -7.67 14.76
C VAL A 48 10.18 -7.51 14.06
N LEU A 49 9.14 -8.17 14.57
CA LEU A 49 7.81 -8.12 13.97
C LEU A 49 7.20 -6.69 14.01
N PRO A 50 7.17 -5.97 15.14
CA PRO A 50 6.76 -4.58 15.17
C PRO A 50 7.54 -3.69 14.20
N LEU A 51 8.86 -3.86 14.16
CA LEU A 51 9.71 -3.05 13.27
C LEU A 51 9.38 -3.31 11.80
N VAL A 52 9.20 -4.57 11.40
CA VAL A 52 8.81 -4.93 10.03
C VAL A 52 7.44 -4.35 9.67
N LEU A 53 6.46 -4.41 10.57
CA LEU A 53 5.14 -3.82 10.34
C LEU A 53 5.19 -2.31 10.18
N ILE A 54 5.98 -1.62 11.02
CA ILE A 54 6.14 -0.16 10.93
C ILE A 54 6.86 0.22 9.63
N VAL A 55 8.00 -0.38 9.35
CA VAL A 55 8.80 -0.03 8.16
C VAL A 55 8.06 -0.42 6.87
N GLY A 56 7.49 -1.62 6.81
CA GLY A 56 6.70 -2.08 5.67
C GLY A 56 5.42 -1.26 5.49
N GLY A 57 4.75 -0.89 6.58
CA GLY A 57 3.58 -0.02 6.54
C GLY A 57 3.89 1.38 6.02
N ILE A 58 5.01 1.98 6.48
CA ILE A 58 5.51 3.25 5.94
C ILE A 58 5.84 3.12 4.45
N ALA A 59 6.49 2.03 4.04
CA ALA A 59 6.79 1.78 2.63
C ALA A 59 5.50 1.73 1.79
N LEU A 60 4.46 1.01 2.25
CA LEU A 60 3.14 0.99 1.60
C LEU A 60 2.45 2.37 1.56
N LEU A 61 2.73 3.24 2.52
CA LEU A 61 2.17 4.59 2.54
C LEU A 61 2.82 5.54 1.52
N VAL A 62 4.08 5.31 1.15
CA VAL A 62 4.90 6.24 0.37
C VAL A 62 5.23 5.71 -1.03
N VAL A 63 5.67 4.45 -1.13
CA VAL A 63 6.18 3.87 -2.38
C VAL A 63 5.13 3.88 -3.49
N PRO A 64 3.86 3.49 -3.28
CA PRO A 64 2.88 3.48 -4.36
C PRO A 64 2.65 4.86 -4.96
N SER A 65 2.56 5.92 -4.14
CA SER A 65 2.42 7.29 -4.63
C SER A 65 3.64 7.78 -5.39
N VAL A 66 4.85 7.42 -4.93
CA VAL A 66 6.09 7.80 -5.64
C VAL A 66 6.16 7.11 -7.00
N LEU A 67 5.82 5.82 -7.06
CA LEU A 67 5.78 5.07 -8.31
C LEU A 67 4.75 5.64 -9.29
N LEU A 68 3.56 6.00 -8.80
CA LEU A 68 2.51 6.65 -9.60
C LEU A 68 3.00 7.98 -10.18
N SER A 69 3.55 8.87 -9.36
CA SER A 69 4.07 10.15 -9.82
C SER A 69 5.23 10.02 -10.80
N ILE A 70 6.05 8.96 -10.67
CA ILE A 70 7.09 8.66 -11.65
C ILE A 70 6.45 8.19 -12.96
N ALA A 71 5.46 7.30 -12.92
CA ALA A 71 4.76 6.83 -14.12
C ALA A 71 4.10 7.99 -14.88
N GLU A 72 3.41 8.89 -14.17
CA GLU A 72 2.80 10.12 -14.75
C GLU A 72 3.83 11.08 -15.36
N LEU A 73 5.07 11.09 -14.86
CA LEU A 73 6.13 11.97 -15.37
C LEU A 73 6.78 11.44 -16.66
N PHE A 74 6.80 10.12 -16.85
CA PHE A 74 7.52 9.46 -17.95
C PHE A 74 6.62 8.78 -18.99
N GLY A 75 5.31 8.65 -18.72
CA GLY A 75 4.29 8.18 -19.66
C GLY A 75 3.73 9.30 -20.52
#